data_AF-A0A1Y2QDJ1-F1
#
_entry.id   AF-A0A1Y2QDJ1-F1
#
_cell.length_a   1.000
_cell.length_b   1.000
_cell.length_c   1.000
_cell.angle_alpha   90.00
_cell.angle_beta   90.00
_cell.angle_gamma   90.00
#
_symmetry.space_group_name_H-M   'P 1'
#
loop_
_entity.id
_entity.type
_entity.pdbx_description
1 polymer ?
#
loop_
_entity_poly.entity_id
_entity_poly.type
_entity_poly.pdbx_seq_one_letter_code
_entity_poly.pdbx_strand_id
1 'polypeptide(L)'
;MAASDTVTADPDRWCWPHSVAMSGQEIDTFTARLARLTDRGLTLADVEHQADRLTTRDRDRDARRLCLECAHLQGIGPWGCGNWRKAGVCIRGSDAALARDLVLVLQRCDGFKAATP
;
A
#
# COMPACT_ATOMS: atom_id res chain seq x y z
N MET A 1 18.88 46.61 4.00
CA MET A 1 18.10 45.48 4.52
C MET A 1 18.06 44.43 3.42
N ALA A 2 19.06 43.54 3.39
CA ALA A 2 19.18 42.53 2.34
C ALA A 2 18.17 41.41 2.62
N ALA A 3 17.26 41.18 1.67
CA ALA A 3 16.38 40.03 1.70
C ALA A 3 17.26 38.77 1.68
N SER A 4 17.09 37.91 2.68
CA SER A 4 17.68 36.59 2.68
C SER A 4 16.95 35.78 1.61
N ASP A 5 17.54 35.66 0.43
CA ASP A 5 17.18 34.66 -0.58
C ASP A 5 17.59 33.28 -0.05
N THR A 6 16.89 32.79 0.97
CA THR A 6 16.90 31.36 1.26
C THR A 6 16.10 30.71 0.16
N VAL A 7 16.77 30.29 -0.91
CA VAL A 7 16.34 29.09 -1.64
C VAL A 7 16.18 28.04 -0.55
N THR A 8 14.95 27.77 -0.12
CA THR A 8 14.67 26.74 0.87
C THR A 8 15.15 25.45 0.24
N ALA A 9 16.35 25.01 0.61
CA ALA A 9 16.94 23.81 0.07
C ALA A 9 15.94 22.69 0.24
N ASP A 10 15.67 21.96 -0.85
CA ASP A 10 14.73 20.84 -0.88
C ASP A 10 14.85 20.02 0.42
N PRO A 11 13.78 19.94 1.24
CA PRO A 11 13.82 19.23 2.51
C PRO A 11 14.17 17.75 2.31
N ASP A 12 13.86 17.18 1.14
CA ASP A 12 14.06 15.76 0.84
C ASP A 12 15.43 15.43 0.25
N ARG A 13 16.32 16.42 0.05
CA ARG A 13 17.62 16.22 -0.63
C ARG A 13 18.54 15.17 -0.02
N TRP A 14 18.38 14.88 1.28
CA TRP A 14 19.16 13.87 2.01
C TRP A 14 18.34 12.64 2.39
N CYS A 15 17.06 12.61 2.05
CA CYS A 15 16.19 11.44 2.25
C CYS A 15 16.53 10.33 1.25
N TRP A 16 15.77 9.24 1.24
CA TRP A 16 15.90 8.19 0.25
C TRP A 16 15.96 8.77 -1.19
N PRO A 17 16.91 8.35 -2.04
CA PRO A 17 17.81 7.20 -1.90
C PRO A 17 19.16 7.47 -1.21
N HIS A 18 19.39 8.69 -0.71
CA HIS A 18 20.68 9.08 -0.12
C HIS A 18 20.84 8.66 1.35
N SER A 19 19.73 8.41 2.04
CA SER A 19 19.71 7.82 3.39
C SER A 19 18.48 6.93 3.59
N VAL A 20 18.35 6.35 4.79
CA VAL A 20 17.16 5.56 5.16
C VAL A 20 15.95 6.43 5.52
N ALA A 21 16.15 7.74 5.72
CA ALA A 21 15.09 8.67 6.07
C ALA A 21 14.07 8.77 4.92
N MET A 22 12.78 8.75 5.28
CA MET A 22 11.70 8.87 4.30
C MET A 22 11.59 10.29 3.78
N SER A 23 11.39 10.42 2.46
CA SER A 23 10.97 11.70 1.88
C SER A 23 9.56 12.08 2.29
N GLY A 24 9.17 13.34 2.10
CA GLY A 24 7.79 13.79 2.31
C GLY A 24 6.78 12.96 1.53
N GLN A 25 7.08 12.64 0.26
CA GLN A 25 6.23 11.77 -0.56
C GLN A 25 6.07 10.35 0.02
N GLU A 26 7.16 9.78 0.55
CA GLU A 26 7.09 8.47 1.21
C GLU A 26 6.26 8.53 2.49
N ILE A 27 6.36 9.61 3.27
CA ILE A 27 5.57 9.83 4.50
C ILE A 27 4.08 9.94 4.16
N ASP A 28 3.71 10.71 3.13
CA ASP A 28 2.33 10.84 2.68
C ASP A 28 1.75 9.50 2.25
N THR A 29 2.53 8.74 1.46
CA THR A 29 2.15 7.40 0.97
C THR A 29 2.00 6.42 2.13
N PHE A 30 2.91 6.45 3.09
CA PHE A 30 2.87 5.61 4.29
C PHE A 30 1.63 5.92 5.13
N THR A 31 1.34 7.20 5.36
CA THR A 31 0.18 7.64 6.14
C THR A 31 -1.14 7.24 5.49
N ALA A 32 -1.25 7.39 4.15
CA ALA A 32 -2.41 6.92 3.40
C ALA A 32 -2.59 5.39 3.51
N ARG A 33 -1.48 4.63 3.52
CA ARG A 33 -1.51 3.18 3.75
C ARG A 33 -1.96 2.83 5.16
N LEU A 34 -1.47 3.52 6.19
CA LEU A 34 -1.91 3.26 7.57
C LEU A 34 -3.43 3.40 7.70
N ALA A 35 -4.00 4.51 7.20
CA ALA A 35 -5.43 4.74 7.20
C ALA A 35 -6.17 3.62 6.45
N ARG A 36 -5.74 3.35 5.21
CA ARG A 36 -6.34 2.32 4.36
C ARG A 36 -6.34 0.93 4.99
N LEU A 37 -5.22 0.50 5.56
CA LEU A 37 -5.09 -0.84 6.14
C LEU A 37 -5.87 -0.96 7.45
N THR A 38 -5.93 0.12 8.23
CA THR A 38 -6.78 0.21 9.43
C THR A 38 -8.25 0.06 9.07
N ASP A 39 -8.72 0.74 8.01
CA ASP A 39 -10.10 0.62 7.51
C ASP A 39 -10.45 -0.80 7.03
N ARG A 40 -9.44 -1.64 6.76
CA ARG A 40 -9.62 -3.05 6.39
C ARG A 40 -9.61 -4.01 7.57
N GLY A 41 -9.57 -3.48 8.80
CA GLY A 41 -9.74 -4.24 10.03
C GLY A 41 -8.47 -4.95 10.49
N LEU A 42 -7.30 -4.52 10.03
CA LEU A 42 -6.04 -4.98 10.59
C LEU A 42 -5.77 -4.35 11.95
N THR A 43 -5.01 -5.06 12.78
CA THR A 43 -4.49 -4.49 14.04
C THR A 43 -3.45 -3.41 13.73
N LEU A 44 -3.27 -2.42 14.61
CA LEU A 44 -2.25 -1.38 14.39
C LEU A 44 -0.85 -1.96 14.12
N ALA A 45 -0.47 -3.02 14.85
CA ALA A 45 0.80 -3.71 14.64
C ALA A 45 0.92 -4.35 13.24
N ASP A 46 -0.14 -5.01 12.76
CA ASP A 46 -0.16 -5.54 11.39
C ASP A 46 -0.12 -4.41 10.35
N VAL A 47 -0.82 -3.30 10.60
CA VAL A 47 -0.88 -2.12 9.72
C VAL A 47 0.51 -1.51 9.54
N GLU A 48 1.21 -1.21 10.64
CA GLU A 48 2.56 -0.65 10.62
C GLU A 48 3.53 -1.59 9.91
N HIS A 49 3.50 -2.87 10.26
CA HIS A 49 4.36 -3.88 9.64
C HIS A 49 4.15 -3.98 8.12
N GLN A 50 2.90 -3.93 7.65
CA GLN A 50 2.61 -3.96 6.22
C GLN A 50 3.00 -2.65 5.53
N ALA A 51 2.79 -1.50 6.17
CA ALA A 51 3.19 -0.20 5.61
C ALA A 51 4.72 -0.13 5.40
N ASP A 52 5.52 -0.61 6.35
CA ASP A 52 6.99 -0.71 6.21
C ASP A 52 7.42 -1.61 5.06
N ARG A 53 6.77 -2.79 4.94
CA ARG A 53 7.01 -3.71 3.82
C ARG A 53 6.68 -3.08 2.48
N LEU A 54 5.59 -2.30 2.40
CA LEU A 54 5.19 -1.60 1.19
C LEU A 54 6.16 -0.45 0.84
N THR A 55 6.70 0.27 1.83
CA THR A 55 7.75 1.28 1.60
C THR A 55 8.99 0.63 1.00
N THR A 56 9.46 -0.48 1.58
CA THR A 56 10.61 -1.23 1.04
C THR A 56 10.35 -1.71 -0.38
N ARG A 57 9.16 -2.27 -0.63
CA ARG A 57 8.72 -2.70 -1.98
C ARG A 57 8.82 -1.57 -3.01
N ASP A 58 8.35 -0.38 -2.67
CA ASP A 58 8.34 0.75 -3.59
C ASP A 58 9.76 1.22 -3.91
N ARG A 59 10.64 1.23 -2.90
CA ARG A 59 12.08 1.52 -3.06
C ARG A 59 12.74 0.53 -4.02
N ASP A 60 12.40 -0.75 -3.91
CA ASP A 60 12.88 -1.83 -4.79
C ASP A 60 12.21 -1.84 -6.18
N ARG A 61 11.24 -0.95 -6.43
CA ARG A 61 10.41 -0.92 -7.65
C ARG A 61 9.70 -2.25 -7.91
N ASP A 62 9.35 -2.97 -6.87
CA ASP A 62 8.67 -4.25 -6.98
C ASP A 62 7.19 -4.06 -7.37
N ALA A 63 6.79 -4.72 -8.46
CA ALA A 63 5.47 -4.63 -9.05
C ALA A 63 4.38 -5.46 -8.33
N ARG A 64 4.72 -6.24 -7.31
CA ARG A 64 3.74 -6.99 -6.49
C ARG A 64 2.85 -6.05 -5.68
N ARG A 65 1.66 -6.48 -5.31
CA ARG A 65 0.63 -5.69 -4.62
C ARG A 65 -0.03 -6.50 -3.51
N LEU A 66 -0.55 -5.85 -2.48
CA LEU A 66 -1.44 -6.47 -1.50
C LEU A 66 -2.89 -6.38 -1.98
N CYS A 67 -3.70 -7.40 -1.67
CA CYS A 67 -5.15 -7.31 -1.91
C CYS A 67 -5.78 -6.12 -1.16
N LEU A 68 -5.22 -5.74 0.00
CA LEU A 68 -5.67 -4.62 0.83
C LEU A 68 -5.55 -3.25 0.14
N GLU A 69 -4.62 -3.11 -0.80
CA GLU A 69 -4.46 -1.91 -1.65
C GLU A 69 -5.50 -1.87 -2.79
N CYS A 70 -6.23 -2.96 -3.04
CA CYS A 70 -7.13 -3.08 -4.19
C CYS A 70 -8.51 -2.46 -3.93
N ALA A 71 -9.02 -1.70 -4.90
CA ALA A 71 -10.37 -1.14 -4.89
C ALA A 71 -11.46 -2.22 -4.90
N HIS A 72 -11.16 -3.40 -5.44
CA HIS A 72 -12.11 -4.51 -5.55
C HIS A 72 -12.22 -5.37 -4.29
N LEU A 73 -11.36 -5.14 -3.28
CA LEU A 73 -11.43 -5.89 -2.03
C LEU A 73 -12.74 -5.57 -1.30
N GLN A 74 -13.52 -6.61 -1.01
CA GLN A 74 -14.77 -6.55 -0.26
C GLN A 74 -14.54 -7.01 1.17
N GLY A 75 -15.34 -6.46 2.10
CA GLY A 75 -15.31 -6.83 3.50
C GLY A 75 -14.18 -6.18 4.33
N ILE A 76 -14.30 -6.38 5.63
CA ILE A 76 -13.39 -5.96 6.71
C ILE A 76 -13.30 -7.20 7.62
N GLY A 77 -12.23 -8.00 7.51
CA GLY A 77 -12.15 -9.32 8.17
C GLY A 77 -12.40 -10.48 7.19
N PRO A 78 -13.59 -11.10 7.09
CA PRO A 78 -13.87 -12.01 5.98
C PRO A 78 -13.80 -11.21 4.66
N TRP A 79 -12.73 -11.43 3.90
CA TRP A 79 -12.46 -10.71 2.66
C TRP A 79 -12.96 -11.48 1.45
N GLY A 80 -13.31 -10.74 0.40
CA GLY A 80 -13.62 -11.30 -0.90
C GLY A 80 -13.05 -10.46 -2.05
N CYS A 81 -12.73 -11.11 -3.17
CA CYS A 81 -12.32 -10.39 -4.37
C CYS A 81 -13.53 -10.06 -5.25
N GLY A 82 -13.92 -8.78 -5.33
CA GLY A 82 -14.98 -8.33 -6.25
C GLY A 82 -14.61 -8.43 -7.73
N ASN A 83 -13.33 -8.66 -8.05
CA ASN A 83 -12.83 -8.85 -9.42
C ASN A 83 -12.19 -10.23 -9.61
N TRP A 84 -12.72 -11.24 -8.88
CA TRP A 84 -12.17 -12.60 -8.81
C TRP A 84 -11.87 -13.22 -10.17
N ARG A 85 -12.73 -12.97 -11.17
CA ARG A 85 -12.58 -13.55 -12.52
C ARG A 85 -11.33 -13.04 -13.22
N LYS A 86 -11.07 -11.73 -13.19
CA LYS A 86 -9.86 -11.14 -13.80
C LYS A 86 -8.63 -11.37 -12.93
N ALA A 87 -8.81 -11.45 -11.62
CA ALA A 87 -7.75 -11.75 -10.66
C ALA A 87 -7.35 -13.23 -10.64
N GLY A 88 -8.10 -14.13 -11.30
CA GLY A 88 -7.81 -15.56 -11.33
C GLY A 88 -7.96 -16.25 -9.97
N VAL A 89 -8.77 -15.71 -9.06
CA VAL A 89 -8.92 -16.23 -7.69
C VAL A 89 -9.68 -17.55 -7.68
N CYS A 90 -10.75 -17.66 -8.47
CA CYS A 90 -11.65 -18.82 -8.48
C CYS A 90 -12.41 -18.93 -9.81
N ILE A 91 -13.12 -20.05 -10.01
CA ILE A 91 -13.97 -20.29 -11.19
C ILE A 91 -15.38 -19.70 -11.01
N ARG A 92 -15.91 -19.70 -9.78
CA ARG A 92 -17.26 -19.22 -9.43
C ARG A 92 -17.19 -18.12 -8.40
N GLY A 93 -18.00 -17.08 -8.56
CA GLY A 93 -18.02 -15.94 -7.64
C GLY A 93 -18.39 -16.27 -6.20
N SER A 94 -19.10 -17.38 -5.95
CA SER A 94 -19.38 -17.90 -4.60
C SER A 94 -18.10 -18.25 -3.83
N ASP A 95 -17.03 -18.56 -4.55
CA ASP A 95 -15.76 -19.03 -4.00
C ASP A 95 -14.71 -17.90 -3.99
N ALA A 96 -15.14 -16.65 -4.15
CA ALA A 96 -14.27 -15.48 -4.22
C ALA A 96 -13.74 -15.01 -2.85
N ALA A 97 -14.00 -15.77 -1.78
CA ALA A 97 -13.49 -15.50 -0.45
C ALA A 97 -11.96 -15.60 -0.41
N LEU A 98 -11.31 -14.68 0.29
CA LEU A 98 -9.86 -14.60 0.42
C LEU A 98 -9.46 -14.95 1.85
N ALA A 99 -8.50 -15.87 1.98
CA ALA A 99 -7.87 -16.15 3.26
C ALA A 99 -7.04 -14.94 3.76
N ARG A 100 -6.92 -14.80 5.08
CA ARG A 100 -6.13 -13.73 5.70
C ARG A 100 -4.69 -13.68 5.17
N ASP A 101 -4.05 -14.84 5.08
CA ASP A 101 -2.66 -14.92 4.64
C ASP A 101 -2.50 -14.46 3.19
N LEU A 102 -3.50 -14.72 2.34
CA LEU A 102 -3.50 -14.27 0.96
C LEU A 102 -3.55 -12.74 0.87
N VAL A 103 -4.41 -12.08 1.66
CA VAL A 103 -4.55 -10.61 1.58
C VAL A 103 -3.33 -9.85 2.13
N LEU A 104 -2.49 -10.51 2.94
CA LEU A 104 -1.27 -9.97 3.59
C LEU A 104 0.04 -10.30 2.85
N VAL A 105 -0.03 -11.10 1.79
CA VAL A 105 1.12 -11.47 0.96
C VAL A 105 1.17 -10.60 -0.29
N LEU A 106 2.38 -10.18 -0.69
CA LEU A 106 2.63 -9.44 -1.92
C LEU A 106 2.50 -10.37 -3.14
N GLN A 107 1.57 -10.05 -4.04
CA GLN A 107 1.24 -10.89 -5.20
C GLN A 107 1.23 -10.10 -6.50
N ARG A 108 1.37 -10.79 -7.62
CA ARG A 108 0.98 -10.22 -8.92
C ARG A 108 -0.49 -10.57 -9.15
N CYS A 109 -1.29 -9.59 -9.58
CA CYS A 109 -2.72 -9.79 -9.82
C CYS A 109 -3.15 -8.95 -11.03
N ASP A 110 -3.56 -9.62 -12.11
CA ASP A 110 -4.00 -8.97 -13.35
C ASP A 110 -5.35 -8.25 -13.21
N GLY A 111 -6.10 -8.58 -12.16
CA GLY A 111 -7.35 -7.93 -11.76
C GLY A 111 -7.16 -6.76 -10.80
N PHE A 112 -5.91 -6.40 -10.46
CA PHE A 112 -5.64 -5.33 -9.50
C PHE A 112 -6.06 -3.97 -10.02
N LYS A 113 -6.65 -3.16 -9.12
CA LYS A 113 -6.90 -1.74 -9.32
C LYS A 113 -6.58 -1.04 -8.02
N ALA A 114 -5.62 -0.10 -8.03
CA ALA A 114 -5.31 0.69 -6.85
C ALA A 114 -6.57 1.42 -6.38
N ALA A 115 -6.81 1.39 -5.09
CA ALA A 115 -7.86 2.22 -4.53
C ALA A 115 -7.44 3.69 -4.55
N THR A 116 -8.39 4.54 -4.93
CA THR A 116 -8.23 5.98 -4.75
C THR A 116 -8.16 6.29 -3.26
N PRO A 117 -7.25 7.18 -2.82
CA PRO A 117 -7.26 7.72 -1.47
C PRO A 117 -8.60 8.37 -1.11
#